data_AF-A0A975L546-F1
#
_entry.id   AF-A0A975L546-F1
#
_cell.length_a   1.000
_cell.length_b   1.000
_cell.length_c   1.000
_cell.angle_alpha   90.00
_cell.angle_beta   90.00
_cell.angle_gamma   90.00
#
_symmetry.space_group_name_H-M   'P 1'
#
loop_
_entity.id
_entity.type
_entity.pdbx_description
1 polymer ?
#
loop_
_entity_poly.entity_id
_entity_poly.type
_entity_poly.pdbx_seq_one_letter_code
_entity_poly.pdbx_strand_id
1 'polypeptide(L)'
;MLATSRDRLTSHGWRRVPIDHLPGDRAVRVLVEALRVGDPDDDRVSETEGLARVARACAGLPLALRVCAAVLAAAPDMTADELADTLEASATRVLRLGDGSRSLHAVFEQSRARLAPDTAELLALLGLAPGPDISTAAAAVLAGVTEPEVLERLRALSVAHLVSGREGRWRMHDLTAGYAASLCGGDEAPERFVRARRRLFDHYASTADDARLNIVALSGQRTPDTFADRAAATRWMDAERAVLIDTVHVARELGETRTETDLPLYLNTYLKWRRDFGDLEDLQWIAVRASQRGGDEEREALSWDHLGAVLRATRRFEEAMDAHVCALRLYTELEDQHGEAVSRSGLGAALNGERRFEEAIDVLRGSQAMFARLGDVLREANACNHLGEALREVGRYAESVEAHQRARGFYHQLGEVHREAKVWVNLGAVLAREGRFTEAMEAYERARTMFQGLGDTLEVVRTETGTATCLRGLHRTDEALAALDAVVGFLVEERDPHHEGLARYELGLTWAARGDAVRAIPHLERAVELLAENNDPYLRDRAAEALVSARDSPDPVG
;
A
#
# COMPACT_ATOMS: atom_id res chain seq x y z
N MET A 1 4.68 14.52 -20.00
CA MET A 1 3.81 14.01 -18.92
C MET A 1 2.75 15.05 -18.65
N LEU A 2 1.47 14.68 -18.60
CA LEU A 2 0.36 15.58 -18.26
C LEU A 2 -0.08 15.20 -16.85
N ALA A 3 -0.02 16.14 -15.91
CA ALA A 3 -0.50 15.96 -14.54
C ALA A 3 -1.60 16.99 -14.26
N THR A 4 -2.73 16.54 -13.74
CA THR A 4 -3.84 17.40 -13.32
C THR A 4 -3.77 17.59 -11.81
N SER A 5 -3.60 18.82 -11.34
CA SER A 5 -3.53 19.16 -9.92
C SER A 5 -4.45 20.33 -9.61
N ARG A 6 -5.13 20.28 -8.46
CA ARG A 6 -5.92 21.40 -7.92
C ARG A 6 -5.04 22.47 -7.29
N ASP A 7 -3.93 22.06 -6.70
CA ASP A 7 -2.96 22.95 -6.09
C ASP A 7 -1.87 23.37 -7.08
N ARG A 8 -1.29 24.54 -6.83
CA ARG A 8 -0.14 25.04 -7.60
C ARG A 8 1.05 24.11 -7.35
N LEU A 9 1.35 23.24 -8.30
CA LEU A 9 2.64 22.56 -8.38
C LEU A 9 3.71 23.63 -8.63
N THR A 10 4.55 23.88 -7.63
CA THR A 10 5.60 24.92 -7.65
C THR A 10 6.96 24.40 -8.13
N SER A 11 7.03 23.21 -8.73
CA SER A 11 8.28 22.62 -9.20
C SER A 11 8.74 23.16 -10.57
N HIS A 12 10.05 23.34 -10.72
CA HIS A 12 10.68 23.79 -11.97
C HIS A 12 10.59 22.68 -13.04
N GLY A 13 10.19 23.02 -14.27
CA GLY A 13 10.10 22.08 -15.40
C GLY A 13 8.69 21.80 -15.94
N TRP A 14 7.65 22.34 -15.30
CA TRP A 14 6.25 22.17 -15.73
C TRP A 14 5.69 23.41 -16.44
N ARG A 15 5.06 23.22 -17.61
CA ARG A 15 4.26 24.27 -18.27
C ARG A 15 2.83 24.17 -17.78
N ARG A 16 2.39 25.15 -16.99
CA ARG A 16 1.00 25.24 -16.53
C ARG A 16 0.08 25.61 -17.69
N VAL A 17 -0.95 24.80 -17.89
CA VAL A 17 -2.09 25.14 -18.74
C VAL A 17 -3.29 25.26 -17.81
N PRO A 18 -3.75 26.48 -17.47
CA PRO A 18 -4.99 26.64 -16.73
C PRO A 18 -6.13 26.13 -17.63
N ILE A 19 -6.91 25.20 -17.10
CA ILE A 19 -8.20 24.85 -17.71
C ILE A 19 -9.21 25.81 -17.08
N ASP A 20 -9.43 26.92 -17.78
CA ASP A 20 -10.41 27.92 -17.36
C ASP A 20 -11.85 27.39 -17.54
N HIS A 21 -12.80 28.08 -16.90
CA HIS A 21 -14.23 27.85 -17.06
C HIS A 21 -14.64 27.84 -18.54
N LEU A 22 -15.67 27.07 -18.89
CA LEU A 22 -16.20 27.09 -20.25
C LEU A 22 -16.69 28.52 -20.57
N PRO A 23 -16.20 29.14 -21.65
CA PRO A 23 -16.70 30.44 -22.08
C PRO A 23 -18.21 30.36 -22.35
N GLY A 24 -18.93 31.47 -22.18
CA GLY A 24 -20.40 31.47 -22.16
C GLY A 24 -21.06 30.82 -23.37
N ASP A 25 -20.51 31.00 -24.57
CA ASP A 25 -20.99 30.36 -25.81
C ASP A 25 -20.82 28.83 -25.77
N ARG A 26 -19.68 28.34 -25.29
CA ARG A 26 -19.43 26.90 -25.13
C ARG A 26 -20.24 26.30 -23.98
N ALA A 27 -20.45 27.04 -22.91
CA ALA A 27 -21.27 26.61 -21.77
C ALA A 27 -22.75 26.43 -22.18
N VAL A 28 -23.30 27.38 -22.94
CA VAL A 28 -24.65 27.27 -23.53
C VAL A 28 -24.73 26.09 -24.49
N ARG A 29 -23.69 25.88 -25.32
CA ARG A 29 -23.66 24.71 -26.23
C ARG A 29 -23.75 23.38 -25.51
N VAL A 30 -23.12 23.24 -24.33
CA VAL A 30 -23.24 22.02 -23.50
C VAL A 30 -24.69 21.79 -23.07
N LEU A 31 -25.40 22.84 -22.64
CA LEU A 31 -26.81 22.74 -22.26
C LEU A 31 -27.69 22.37 -23.47
N VAL A 32 -27.50 23.05 -24.60
CA VAL A 32 -28.24 22.78 -25.84
C VAL A 32 -28.02 21.36 -26.34
N GLU A 33 -26.77 20.89 -26.35
CA GLU A 33 -26.43 19.54 -26.80
C GLU A 33 -27.05 18.48 -25.89
N ALA A 34 -27.01 18.69 -24.56
CA ALA A 34 -27.63 17.79 -23.61
C ALA A 34 -29.16 17.73 -23.73
N LEU A 35 -29.83 18.86 -23.97
CA LEU A 35 -31.27 18.90 -24.25
C LEU A 35 -31.61 18.11 -25.52
N ARG A 36 -30.89 18.33 -26.62
CA ARG A 36 -31.08 17.61 -27.89
C ARG A 36 -30.85 16.11 -27.80
N VAL A 37 -29.94 15.68 -26.92
CA VAL A 37 -29.71 14.25 -26.66
C VAL A 37 -30.88 13.64 -25.91
N GLY A 38 -31.52 14.39 -25.01
CA GLY A 38 -32.71 13.96 -24.28
C GLY A 38 -33.98 13.94 -25.14
N ASP A 39 -34.18 15.00 -25.92
CA ASP A 39 -35.25 15.16 -26.89
C ASP A 39 -34.75 15.97 -28.10
N PRO A 40 -34.64 15.36 -29.30
CA PRO A 40 -34.18 16.06 -30.50
C PRO A 40 -35.01 17.29 -30.88
N ASP A 41 -36.29 17.32 -30.49
CA ASP A 41 -37.26 18.36 -30.83
C ASP A 41 -37.54 19.33 -29.65
N ASP A 42 -36.67 19.35 -28.63
CA ASP A 42 -36.84 20.22 -27.46
C ASP A 42 -36.79 21.71 -27.84
N ASP A 43 -37.94 22.39 -27.78
CA ASP A 43 -38.09 23.80 -28.17
C ASP A 43 -37.22 24.75 -27.32
N ARG A 44 -36.83 24.33 -26.11
CA ARG A 44 -36.03 25.15 -25.17
C ARG A 44 -34.61 25.38 -25.66
N VAL A 45 -34.13 24.64 -26.67
CA VAL A 45 -32.86 24.94 -27.34
C VAL A 45 -32.82 26.35 -27.96
N SER A 46 -34.01 26.94 -28.18
CA SER A 46 -34.18 28.30 -28.70
C SER A 46 -34.15 29.38 -27.60
N GLU A 47 -34.25 29.01 -26.31
CA GLU A 47 -34.21 29.91 -25.14
C GLU A 47 -32.78 30.42 -24.85
N THR A 48 -32.18 31.08 -25.84
CA THR A 48 -30.75 31.43 -25.83
C THR A 48 -30.38 32.32 -24.64
N GLU A 49 -31.27 33.24 -24.23
CA GLU A 49 -31.04 34.11 -23.08
C GLU A 49 -31.19 33.37 -21.74
N GLY A 50 -32.26 32.58 -21.56
CA GLY A 50 -32.47 31.74 -20.37
C GLY A 50 -31.34 30.73 -20.16
N LEU A 51 -30.92 30.02 -21.23
CA LEU A 51 -29.78 29.10 -21.17
C LEU A 51 -28.47 29.83 -20.86
N ALA A 52 -28.29 31.06 -21.35
CA ALA A 52 -27.13 31.88 -20.99
C ALA A 52 -27.16 32.34 -19.52
N ARG A 53 -28.34 32.58 -18.95
CA ARG A 53 -28.51 32.86 -17.51
C ARG A 53 -28.15 31.63 -16.67
N VAL A 54 -28.66 30.45 -17.02
CA VAL A 54 -28.27 29.17 -16.37
C VAL A 54 -26.75 28.95 -16.46
N ALA A 55 -26.15 29.18 -17.63
CA ALA A 55 -24.71 29.03 -17.82
C ALA A 55 -23.89 30.01 -16.97
N ARG A 56 -24.35 31.26 -16.83
CA ARG A 56 -23.75 32.27 -15.93
C ARG A 56 -23.88 31.87 -14.47
N ALA A 57 -25.06 31.41 -14.05
CA ALA A 57 -25.28 30.89 -12.71
C ALA A 57 -24.28 29.75 -12.43
N CYS A 58 -24.09 28.82 -13.36
CA CYS A 58 -23.12 27.73 -13.24
C CYS A 58 -21.63 28.16 -13.24
N ALA A 59 -21.33 29.44 -13.45
CA ALA A 59 -19.97 29.97 -13.63
C ALA A 59 -19.15 29.19 -14.69
N GLY A 60 -19.80 28.65 -15.73
CA GLY A 60 -19.15 27.86 -16.77
C GLY A 60 -18.51 26.54 -16.30
N LEU A 61 -18.87 26.03 -15.10
CA LEU A 61 -18.34 24.77 -14.58
C LEU A 61 -18.99 23.56 -15.29
N PRO A 62 -18.21 22.67 -15.93
CA PRO A 62 -18.75 21.55 -16.69
C PRO A 62 -19.72 20.64 -15.91
N LEU A 63 -19.41 20.35 -14.64
CA LEU A 63 -20.28 19.54 -13.78
C LEU A 63 -21.62 20.23 -13.51
N ALA A 64 -21.59 21.52 -13.16
CA ALA A 64 -22.79 22.30 -12.87
C ALA A 64 -23.71 22.39 -14.09
N LEU A 65 -23.13 22.63 -15.27
CA LEU A 65 -23.85 22.66 -16.53
C LEU A 65 -24.51 21.32 -16.83
N ARG A 66 -23.79 20.20 -16.63
CA ARG A 66 -24.34 18.86 -16.82
C ARG A 66 -25.50 18.56 -15.86
N VAL A 67 -25.36 18.91 -14.58
CA VAL A 67 -26.44 18.74 -13.59
C VAL A 67 -27.65 19.61 -13.96
N CYS A 68 -27.45 20.86 -14.37
CA CYS A 68 -28.55 21.72 -14.83
C CYS A 68 -29.23 21.18 -16.10
N ALA A 69 -28.47 20.64 -17.05
CA ALA A 69 -29.03 19.99 -18.21
C ALA A 69 -29.89 18.77 -17.82
N ALA A 70 -29.41 17.94 -16.89
CA ALA A 70 -30.19 16.82 -16.36
C ALA A 70 -31.47 17.28 -15.65
N VAL A 71 -31.42 18.41 -14.93
CA VAL A 71 -32.60 19.04 -14.31
C VAL A 71 -33.64 19.47 -15.37
N LEU A 72 -33.22 20.13 -16.45
CA LEU A 72 -34.12 20.54 -17.54
C LEU A 72 -34.69 19.33 -18.30
N ALA A 73 -33.85 18.33 -18.61
CA ALA A 73 -34.30 17.10 -19.26
C ALA A 73 -35.34 16.35 -18.42
N ALA A 74 -35.21 16.37 -17.08
CA ALA A 74 -36.14 15.71 -16.17
C ALA A 74 -37.46 16.48 -15.91
N ALA A 75 -37.57 17.77 -16.27
CA ALA A 75 -38.86 18.48 -16.32
C ALA A 75 -39.05 19.17 -17.67
N PRO A 76 -39.74 18.52 -18.61
CA PRO A 76 -40.11 19.13 -19.88
C PRO A 76 -40.86 20.46 -19.72
N ASP A 77 -41.68 20.61 -18.68
CA ASP A 77 -42.48 21.81 -18.43
C ASP A 77 -41.71 22.98 -17.81
N MET A 78 -40.45 22.78 -17.37
CA MET A 78 -39.63 23.85 -16.79
C MET A 78 -38.82 24.56 -17.88
N THR A 79 -38.93 25.88 -17.92
CA THR A 79 -38.14 26.75 -18.81
C THR A 79 -36.74 26.99 -18.25
N ALA A 80 -35.80 27.39 -19.11
CA ALA A 80 -34.45 27.77 -18.69
C ALA A 80 -34.46 29.03 -17.80
N ASP A 81 -35.40 29.95 -18.01
CA ASP A 81 -35.57 31.13 -17.17
C ASP A 81 -36.05 30.79 -15.75
N GLU A 82 -37.02 29.88 -15.59
CA GLU A 82 -37.46 29.43 -14.27
C GLU A 82 -36.35 28.73 -13.48
N LEU A 83 -35.52 27.94 -14.17
CA LEU A 83 -34.34 27.34 -13.56
C LEU A 83 -33.33 28.41 -13.16
N ALA A 84 -33.04 29.38 -14.03
CA ALA A 84 -32.13 30.49 -13.73
C ALA A 84 -32.60 31.29 -12.50
N ASP A 85 -33.88 31.65 -12.45
CA ASP A 85 -34.49 32.37 -11.32
C ASP A 85 -34.31 31.59 -10.00
N THR A 86 -34.53 30.27 -10.05
CA THR A 86 -34.38 29.39 -8.87
C THR A 86 -32.93 29.37 -8.36
N LEU A 87 -31.96 29.26 -9.28
CA LEU A 87 -30.54 29.23 -8.94
C LEU A 87 -30.06 30.57 -8.38
N GLU A 88 -30.48 31.68 -8.99
CA GLU A 88 -30.15 33.04 -8.58
C GLU A 88 -30.73 33.38 -7.20
N ALA A 89 -31.99 33.00 -6.93
CA ALA A 89 -32.66 33.20 -5.64
C ALA A 89 -32.05 32.36 -4.50
N SER A 90 -31.58 31.16 -4.82
CA SER A 90 -30.96 30.25 -3.85
C SER A 90 -29.54 30.70 -3.47
N ALA A 91 -28.79 31.27 -4.43
CA ALA A 91 -27.46 31.83 -4.19
C ALA A 91 -27.47 33.02 -3.19
N THR A 92 -28.61 33.71 -3.04
CA THR A 92 -28.76 34.84 -2.11
C THR A 92 -28.98 34.41 -0.64
N ARG A 93 -29.42 33.17 -0.39
CA ARG A 93 -29.74 32.68 0.97
C ARG A 93 -28.56 32.03 1.70
N VAL A 94 -27.51 31.62 0.99
CA VAL A 94 -26.34 30.92 1.57
C VAL A 94 -25.25 31.92 1.95
N LEU A 95 -25.36 32.51 3.15
CA LEU A 95 -24.48 33.60 3.62
C LEU A 95 -23.07 33.19 4.11
N ARG A 96 -22.56 31.99 3.77
CA ARG A 96 -21.28 31.50 4.33
C ARG A 96 -20.31 30.82 3.37
N LEU A 97 -20.50 30.92 2.07
CA LEU A 97 -19.60 30.35 1.06
C LEU A 97 -19.05 31.43 0.11
N GLY A 98 -17.93 31.20 -0.56
CA GLY A 98 -17.42 32.09 -1.61
C GLY A 98 -18.33 32.12 -2.84
N ASP A 99 -18.25 33.17 -3.66
CA ASP A 99 -19.25 33.46 -4.70
C ASP A 99 -19.47 32.33 -5.72
N GLY A 100 -18.43 31.55 -6.05
CA GLY A 100 -18.53 30.38 -6.95
C GLY A 100 -19.13 29.10 -6.31
N SER A 101 -19.04 28.93 -4.99
CA SER A 101 -19.56 27.75 -4.29
C SER A 101 -21.03 27.88 -3.86
N ARG A 102 -21.57 29.11 -3.79
CA ARG A 102 -23.01 29.36 -3.53
C ARG A 102 -23.90 28.85 -4.66
N SER A 103 -23.51 29.10 -5.91
CA SER A 103 -24.29 28.66 -7.06
C SER A 103 -24.32 27.14 -7.22
N LEU A 104 -23.18 26.48 -6.97
CA LEU A 104 -23.10 25.01 -7.04
C LEU A 104 -24.01 24.32 -6.04
N HIS A 105 -24.11 24.85 -4.81
CA HIS A 105 -25.01 24.31 -3.80
C HIS A 105 -26.48 24.38 -4.26
N ALA A 106 -26.88 25.50 -4.87
CA ALA A 106 -28.23 25.65 -5.44
C ALA A 106 -28.52 24.66 -6.57
N VAL A 107 -27.54 24.43 -7.46
CA VAL A 107 -27.64 23.44 -8.55
C VAL A 107 -27.85 22.04 -7.98
N PHE A 108 -27.09 21.66 -6.95
CA PHE A 108 -27.24 20.34 -6.34
C PHE A 108 -28.54 20.20 -5.55
N GLU A 109 -29.00 21.23 -4.81
CA GLU A 109 -30.32 21.21 -4.16
C GLU A 109 -31.45 21.04 -5.18
N GLN A 110 -31.39 21.76 -6.31
CA GLN A 110 -32.40 21.64 -7.36
C GLN A 110 -32.42 20.26 -7.99
N SER A 111 -31.25 19.67 -8.23
CA SER A 111 -31.14 18.29 -8.70
C SER A 111 -31.68 17.31 -7.66
N ARG A 112 -31.37 17.49 -6.37
CA ARG A 112 -31.80 16.62 -5.28
C ARG A 112 -33.32 16.65 -5.06
N ALA A 113 -33.94 17.83 -5.13
CA ALA A 113 -35.38 18.02 -4.94
C ALA A 113 -36.24 17.25 -5.95
N ARG A 114 -35.65 16.84 -7.09
CA ARG A 114 -36.30 16.09 -8.17
C ARG A 114 -36.07 14.58 -8.10
N LEU A 115 -35.18 14.13 -7.23
CA LEU A 115 -34.94 12.71 -7.02
C LEU A 115 -36.10 12.10 -6.22
N ALA A 116 -36.36 10.81 -6.44
CA ALA A 116 -37.20 10.04 -5.53
C ALA A 116 -36.63 10.12 -4.10
N PRO A 117 -37.47 10.15 -3.04
CA PRO A 117 -37.01 10.32 -1.66
C PRO A 117 -35.86 9.40 -1.28
N ASP A 118 -35.97 8.10 -1.61
CA ASP A 118 -34.96 7.08 -1.35
C ASP A 118 -33.63 7.31 -2.10
N THR A 119 -33.68 7.94 -3.28
CA THR A 119 -32.49 8.27 -4.07
C THR A 119 -31.81 9.53 -3.55
N ALA A 120 -32.60 10.53 -3.11
CA ALA A 120 -32.08 11.70 -2.41
C ALA A 120 -31.44 11.32 -1.06
N GLU A 121 -32.02 10.34 -0.35
CA GLU A 121 -31.42 9.80 0.87
C GLU A 121 -30.10 9.09 0.57
N LEU A 122 -30.04 8.25 -0.48
CA LEU A 122 -28.79 7.61 -0.89
C LEU A 122 -27.69 8.63 -1.19
N LEU A 123 -28.01 9.74 -1.88
CA LEU A 123 -27.04 10.82 -2.14
C LEU A 123 -26.43 11.35 -0.83
N ALA A 124 -27.26 11.62 0.19
CA ALA A 124 -26.77 12.07 1.48
C ALA A 124 -25.92 11.00 2.17
N LEU A 125 -26.36 9.73 2.14
CA LEU A 125 -25.61 8.62 2.73
C LEU A 125 -24.23 8.44 2.08
N LEU A 126 -24.13 8.55 0.75
CA LEU A 126 -22.85 8.47 0.03
C LEU A 126 -21.85 9.54 0.49
N GLY A 127 -22.31 10.67 1.04
CA GLY A 127 -21.46 11.68 1.69
C GLY A 127 -20.69 11.18 2.91
N LEU A 128 -21.07 10.03 3.48
CA LEU A 128 -20.37 9.36 4.58
C LEU A 128 -19.32 8.35 4.10
N ALA A 129 -19.30 8.01 2.81
CA ALA A 129 -18.40 6.99 2.28
C ALA A 129 -16.95 7.50 2.31
N PRO A 130 -16.01 6.75 2.92
CA PRO A 130 -14.61 7.12 2.92
C PRO A 130 -14.00 6.89 1.53
N GLY A 131 -13.13 7.81 1.12
CA GLY A 131 -12.29 7.69 -0.06
C GLY A 131 -12.91 8.05 -1.40
N PRO A 132 -12.22 7.72 -2.51
CA PRO A 132 -12.50 8.30 -3.82
C PRO A 132 -13.72 7.69 -4.52
N ASP A 133 -14.14 6.49 -4.13
CA ASP A 133 -15.27 5.76 -4.69
C ASP A 133 -15.78 4.69 -3.71
N ILE A 134 -16.92 4.08 -4.05
CA ILE A 134 -17.55 3.01 -3.27
C ILE A 134 -18.06 1.91 -4.19
N SER A 135 -17.91 0.64 -3.77
CA SER A 135 -18.49 -0.49 -4.50
C SER A 135 -20.01 -0.56 -4.32
N THR A 136 -20.71 -1.21 -5.27
CA THR A 136 -22.17 -1.37 -5.20
C THR A 136 -22.59 -2.14 -3.94
N ALA A 137 -21.84 -3.16 -3.54
CA ALA A 137 -22.05 -3.92 -2.31
C ALA A 137 -21.91 -3.02 -1.06
N ALA A 138 -20.83 -2.24 -0.97
CA ALA A 138 -20.63 -1.33 0.16
C ALA A 138 -21.69 -0.21 0.20
N ALA A 139 -22.15 0.29 -0.95
CA ALA A 139 -23.26 1.25 -1.02
C ALA A 139 -24.58 0.63 -0.55
N ALA A 140 -24.84 -0.64 -0.86
CA ALA A 140 -26.03 -1.37 -0.39
C ALA A 140 -26.01 -1.51 1.13
N VAL A 141 -24.85 -1.88 1.69
CA VAL A 141 -24.61 -1.92 3.13
C VAL A 141 -24.82 -0.53 3.74
N LEU A 142 -24.22 0.51 3.18
CA LEU A 142 -24.37 1.89 3.69
C LEU A 142 -25.84 2.34 3.69
N ALA A 143 -26.61 1.99 2.67
CA ALA A 143 -28.04 2.30 2.56
C ALA A 143 -28.95 1.38 3.39
N GLY A 144 -28.49 0.18 3.76
CA GLY A 144 -29.29 -0.82 4.46
C GLY A 144 -30.37 -1.46 3.57
N VAL A 145 -30.08 -1.62 2.27
CA VAL A 145 -30.97 -2.20 1.27
C VAL A 145 -30.22 -3.27 0.45
N THR A 146 -30.91 -3.95 -0.48
CA THR A 146 -30.27 -4.97 -1.32
C THR A 146 -29.42 -4.35 -2.44
N GLU A 147 -28.46 -5.11 -2.98
CA GLU A 147 -27.64 -4.65 -4.11
C GLU A 147 -28.45 -4.25 -5.36
N PRO A 148 -29.50 -4.98 -5.79
CA PRO A 148 -30.33 -4.54 -6.91
C PRO A 148 -31.03 -3.19 -6.65
N GLU A 149 -31.57 -2.99 -5.45
CA GLU A 149 -32.27 -1.76 -5.07
C GLU A 149 -31.32 -0.55 -5.04
N VAL A 150 -30.11 -0.71 -4.47
CA VAL A 150 -29.14 0.40 -4.46
C VAL A 150 -28.62 0.68 -5.86
N LEU A 151 -28.46 -0.34 -6.71
CA LEU A 151 -27.96 -0.18 -8.07
C LEU A 151 -28.92 0.65 -8.93
N GLU A 152 -30.23 0.46 -8.77
CA GLU A 152 -31.25 1.31 -9.42
C GLU A 152 -31.12 2.78 -8.99
N ARG A 153 -30.95 3.01 -7.67
CA ARG A 153 -30.77 4.37 -7.11
C ARG A 153 -29.45 5.00 -7.58
N LEU A 154 -28.35 4.25 -7.64
CA LEU A 154 -27.05 4.70 -8.13
C LEU A 154 -27.09 5.06 -9.62
N ARG A 155 -27.80 4.26 -10.43
CA ARG A 155 -28.07 4.59 -11.84
C ARG A 155 -28.85 5.89 -11.98
N ALA A 156 -29.89 6.10 -11.15
CA ALA A 156 -30.64 7.35 -11.14
C ALA A 156 -29.77 8.56 -10.76
N LEU A 157 -28.90 8.43 -9.75
CA LEU A 157 -27.92 9.45 -9.39
C LEU A 157 -26.91 9.72 -10.53
N SER A 158 -26.59 8.70 -11.33
CA SER A 158 -25.66 8.84 -12.45
C SER A 158 -26.27 9.55 -13.66
N VAL A 159 -27.54 9.28 -13.94
CA VAL A 159 -28.34 10.04 -14.92
C VAL A 159 -28.43 11.51 -14.48
N ALA A 160 -28.57 11.78 -13.18
CA ALA A 160 -28.52 13.13 -12.62
C ALA A 160 -27.11 13.75 -12.58
N HIS A 161 -26.08 13.01 -13.02
CA HIS A 161 -24.67 13.43 -13.00
C HIS A 161 -24.11 13.79 -11.61
N LEU A 162 -24.71 13.22 -10.55
CA LEU A 162 -24.25 13.37 -9.17
C LEU A 162 -23.20 12.31 -8.81
N VAL A 163 -23.28 11.14 -9.45
CA VAL A 163 -22.26 10.09 -9.36
C VAL A 163 -21.85 9.63 -10.76
N SER A 164 -20.67 9.04 -10.85
CA SER A 164 -20.19 8.36 -12.04
C SER A 164 -19.83 6.92 -11.66
N GLY A 165 -20.24 5.95 -12.48
CA GLY A 165 -19.99 4.55 -12.17
C GLY A 165 -19.43 3.78 -13.35
N ARG A 166 -18.47 2.89 -13.08
CA ARG A 166 -17.95 1.90 -14.03
C ARG A 166 -17.63 0.62 -13.29
N GLU A 167 -17.96 -0.53 -13.88
CA GLU A 167 -17.57 -1.86 -13.36
C GLU A 167 -18.01 -2.10 -11.88
N GLY A 168 -19.14 -1.54 -11.48
CA GLY A 168 -19.69 -1.74 -10.13
C GLY A 168 -19.10 -0.85 -9.04
N ARG A 169 -18.21 0.10 -9.38
CA ARG A 169 -17.70 1.15 -8.47
C ARG A 169 -18.25 2.52 -8.86
N TRP A 170 -18.54 3.34 -7.84
CA TRP A 170 -19.25 4.61 -7.97
C TRP A 170 -18.47 5.73 -7.29
N ARG A 171 -18.25 6.82 -8.02
CA ARG A 171 -17.46 7.98 -7.59
C ARG A 171 -18.30 9.25 -7.63
N MET A 172 -18.23 10.03 -6.57
CA MET A 172 -18.67 11.43 -6.57
C MET A 172 -17.52 12.33 -7.02
N HIS A 173 -17.86 13.38 -7.77
CA HIS A 173 -16.93 14.49 -7.91
C HIS A 173 -16.80 15.21 -6.57
N ASP A 174 -15.63 15.74 -6.23
CA ASP A 174 -15.36 16.36 -4.92
C ASP A 174 -16.37 17.44 -4.51
N LEU A 175 -16.87 18.21 -5.47
CA LEU A 175 -17.94 19.19 -5.24
C LEU A 175 -19.26 18.54 -4.81
N THR A 176 -19.61 17.41 -5.44
CA THR A 176 -20.81 16.65 -5.07
C THR A 176 -20.59 15.91 -3.74
N ALA A 177 -19.39 15.38 -3.50
CA ALA A 177 -19.04 14.77 -2.21
C ALA A 177 -19.14 15.80 -1.08
N GLY A 178 -18.60 17.01 -1.26
CA GLY A 178 -18.72 18.09 -0.28
C GLY A 178 -20.17 18.54 -0.05
N TYR A 179 -21.00 18.56 -1.10
CA TYR A 179 -22.44 18.80 -0.96
C TYR A 179 -23.13 17.68 -0.17
N ALA A 180 -22.91 16.41 -0.54
CA ALA A 180 -23.49 15.26 0.13
C ALA A 180 -23.09 15.20 1.61
N ALA A 181 -21.81 15.42 1.94
CA ALA A 181 -21.33 15.48 3.32
C ALA A 181 -21.99 16.62 4.13
N SER A 182 -22.29 17.76 3.50
CA SER A 182 -23.00 18.86 4.17
C SER A 182 -24.44 18.49 4.60
N LEU A 183 -25.07 17.50 3.94
CA LEU A 183 -26.39 16.99 4.30
C LEU A 183 -26.36 16.12 5.57
N CYS A 184 -25.18 15.63 5.96
CA CYS A 184 -25.02 14.71 7.08
C CYS A 184 -24.97 15.40 8.45
N GLY A 185 -24.81 16.73 8.51
CA GLY A 185 -24.94 17.51 9.75
C GLY A 185 -23.67 17.65 10.61
N GLY A 186 -22.49 17.24 10.12
CA GLY A 186 -21.22 17.43 10.85
C GLY A 186 -21.22 16.79 12.24
N ASP A 187 -20.80 17.54 13.26
CA ASP A 187 -20.71 17.08 14.66
C ASP A 187 -22.07 16.76 15.30
N GLU A 188 -23.16 17.37 14.81
CA GLU A 188 -24.55 17.13 15.27
C GLU A 188 -25.30 16.20 14.30
N ALA A 189 -24.59 15.28 13.66
CA ALA A 189 -25.17 14.36 12.69
C ALA A 189 -26.35 13.56 13.28
N PRO A 190 -27.52 13.55 12.61
CA PRO A 190 -28.64 12.70 13.00
C PRO A 190 -28.24 11.23 13.21
N GLU A 191 -28.81 10.57 14.23
CA GLU A 191 -28.47 9.18 14.61
C GLU A 191 -28.50 8.19 13.44
N ARG A 192 -29.38 8.40 12.45
CA ARG A 192 -29.46 7.56 11.25
C ARG A 192 -28.17 7.57 10.42
N PHE A 193 -27.49 8.70 10.31
CA PHE A 193 -26.21 8.83 9.59
C PHE A 193 -25.08 8.15 10.36
N VAL A 194 -25.03 8.33 11.68
CA VAL A 194 -24.09 7.64 12.55
C VAL A 194 -24.26 6.11 12.44
N ARG A 195 -25.51 5.62 12.45
CA ARG A 195 -25.81 4.19 12.28
C ARG A 195 -25.41 3.66 10.90
N ALA A 196 -25.67 4.42 9.84
CA ALA A 196 -25.31 4.05 8.48
C ALA A 196 -23.78 3.95 8.31
N ARG A 197 -23.03 4.93 8.83
CA ARG A 197 -21.56 4.92 8.82
C ARG A 197 -21.01 3.74 9.61
N ARG A 198 -21.48 3.50 10.84
CA ARG A 198 -21.05 2.36 11.65
C ARG A 198 -21.25 1.04 10.92
N ARG A 199 -22.41 0.86 10.26
CA ARG A 199 -22.69 -0.34 9.46
C ARG A 199 -21.71 -0.51 8.29
N LEU A 200 -21.31 0.58 7.64
CA LEU A 200 -20.28 0.55 6.59
C LEU A 200 -18.90 0.18 7.16
N PHE A 201 -18.51 0.78 8.28
CA PHE A 201 -17.21 0.50 8.91
C PHE A 201 -17.13 -0.93 9.43
N ASP A 202 -18.19 -1.43 10.08
CA ASP A 202 -18.29 -2.82 10.53
C ASP A 202 -18.17 -3.79 9.35
N HIS A 203 -18.79 -3.47 8.21
CA HIS A 203 -18.68 -4.27 7.00
C HIS A 203 -17.24 -4.29 6.45
N TYR A 204 -16.58 -3.14 6.36
CA TYR A 204 -15.19 -3.09 5.91
C TYR A 204 -14.25 -3.82 6.86
N ALA A 205 -14.39 -3.65 8.18
CA ALA A 205 -13.59 -4.35 9.16
C ALA A 205 -13.79 -5.87 9.09
N SER A 206 -15.03 -6.35 9.06
CA SER A 206 -15.34 -7.78 8.98
C SER A 206 -14.85 -8.40 7.67
N THR A 207 -15.08 -7.72 6.54
CA THR A 207 -14.67 -8.24 5.22
C THR A 207 -13.15 -8.22 5.07
N ALA A 208 -12.47 -7.21 5.63
CA ALA A 208 -11.01 -7.15 5.65
C ALA A 208 -10.41 -8.27 6.52
N ASP A 209 -11.03 -8.59 7.65
CA ASP A 209 -10.58 -9.71 8.48
C ASP A 209 -10.76 -11.07 7.77
N ASP A 210 -11.91 -11.28 7.12
CA ASP A 210 -12.15 -12.49 6.32
C ASP A 210 -11.16 -12.63 5.16
N ALA A 211 -10.87 -11.52 4.48
CA ALA A 211 -9.89 -11.48 3.40
C ALA A 211 -8.48 -11.76 3.94
N ARG A 212 -8.10 -11.17 5.07
CA ARG A 212 -6.82 -11.47 5.74
C ARG A 212 -6.70 -12.95 6.05
N LEU A 213 -7.72 -13.55 6.67
CA LEU A 213 -7.72 -14.98 7.00
C LEU A 213 -7.57 -15.86 5.76
N ASN A 214 -8.24 -15.52 4.66
CA ASN A 214 -8.08 -16.20 3.37
C ASN A 214 -6.68 -16.00 2.75
N ILE A 215 -6.03 -14.86 2.99
CA ILE A 215 -4.68 -14.56 2.47
C ILE A 215 -3.58 -15.31 3.23
N VAL A 216 -3.71 -15.42 4.56
CA VAL A 216 -2.66 -15.98 5.43
C VAL A 216 -2.84 -17.45 5.76
N ALA A 217 -3.98 -18.05 5.42
CA ALA A 217 -4.26 -19.45 5.72
C ALA A 217 -3.21 -20.39 5.07
N LEU A 218 -2.74 -21.33 5.89
CA LEU A 218 -1.88 -22.43 5.46
C LEU A 218 -2.73 -23.54 4.81
N SER A 219 -2.08 -24.39 4.02
CA SER A 219 -2.74 -25.53 3.36
C SER A 219 -3.50 -26.41 4.35
N GLY A 220 -4.80 -26.60 4.12
CA GLY A 220 -5.68 -27.41 4.97
C GLY A 220 -6.34 -26.67 6.13
N GLN A 221 -6.05 -25.39 6.35
CA GLN A 221 -6.80 -24.56 7.30
C GLN A 221 -8.16 -24.16 6.72
N ARG A 222 -9.19 -24.12 7.58
CA ARG A 222 -10.50 -23.59 7.20
C ARG A 222 -10.45 -22.07 7.12
N THR A 223 -10.99 -21.51 6.04
CA THR A 223 -11.13 -20.07 5.84
C THR A 223 -12.61 -19.67 5.82
N PRO A 224 -12.93 -18.39 6.06
CA PRO A 224 -14.28 -17.87 5.89
C PRO A 224 -14.78 -18.01 4.45
N ASP A 225 -16.06 -18.38 4.29
CA ASP A 225 -16.73 -18.60 3.00
C ASP A 225 -17.00 -17.31 2.21
N THR A 226 -16.72 -16.14 2.80
CA THR A 226 -16.87 -14.81 2.18
C THR A 226 -16.11 -14.69 0.86
N PHE A 227 -14.98 -15.41 0.74
CA PHE A 227 -14.19 -15.47 -0.49
C PHE A 227 -14.06 -16.92 -0.95
N ALA A 228 -14.18 -17.14 -2.26
CA ALA A 228 -14.02 -18.47 -2.84
C ALA A 228 -12.60 -19.02 -2.67
N ASP A 229 -11.60 -18.14 -2.70
CA ASP A 229 -10.19 -18.48 -2.56
C ASP A 229 -9.33 -17.27 -2.16
N ARG A 230 -8.05 -17.53 -1.89
CA ARG A 230 -7.03 -16.50 -1.62
C ARG A 230 -6.92 -15.44 -2.72
N ALA A 231 -7.12 -15.81 -3.99
CA ALA A 231 -7.00 -14.89 -5.11
C ALA A 231 -8.19 -13.91 -5.15
N ALA A 232 -9.39 -14.36 -4.80
CA ALA A 232 -10.58 -13.53 -4.65
C ALA A 232 -10.42 -12.53 -3.49
N ALA A 233 -9.96 -13.00 -2.33
CA ALA A 233 -9.64 -12.14 -1.18
C ALA A 233 -8.60 -11.07 -1.52
N THR A 234 -7.55 -11.45 -2.26
CA THR A 234 -6.50 -10.53 -2.72
C THR A 234 -7.07 -9.48 -3.67
N ARG A 235 -7.86 -9.89 -4.68
CA ARG A 235 -8.49 -8.95 -5.63
C ARG A 235 -9.42 -7.95 -4.94
N TRP A 236 -10.14 -8.39 -3.90
CA TRP A 236 -10.97 -7.50 -3.10
C TRP A 236 -10.13 -6.50 -2.31
N MET A 237 -9.08 -6.96 -1.62
CA MET A 237 -8.12 -6.08 -0.93
C MET A 237 -7.45 -5.07 -1.89
N ASP A 238 -7.16 -5.47 -3.13
CA ASP A 238 -6.64 -4.56 -4.17
C ASP A 238 -7.65 -3.49 -4.56
N ALA A 239 -8.91 -3.89 -4.74
CA ALA A 239 -9.97 -2.99 -5.16
C ALA A 239 -10.38 -2.00 -4.06
N GLU A 240 -10.38 -2.44 -2.79
CA GLU A 240 -10.81 -1.62 -1.66
C GLU A 240 -9.65 -0.93 -0.92
N ARG A 241 -8.38 -1.16 -1.31
CA ARG A 241 -7.19 -0.66 -0.58
C ARG A 241 -7.29 0.81 -0.18
N ALA A 242 -7.58 1.69 -1.14
CA ALA A 242 -7.67 3.14 -0.89
C ALA A 242 -8.81 3.46 0.09
N VAL A 243 -9.98 2.84 -0.10
CA VAL A 243 -11.16 3.03 0.75
C VAL A 243 -10.91 2.55 2.18
N LEU A 244 -10.21 1.42 2.35
CA LEU A 244 -9.88 0.87 3.67
C LEU A 244 -8.88 1.76 4.42
N ILE A 245 -7.88 2.32 3.73
CA ILE A 245 -6.95 3.31 4.31
C ILE A 245 -7.72 4.58 4.73
N ASP A 246 -8.53 5.14 3.83
CA ASP A 246 -9.34 6.33 4.10
C ASP A 246 -10.35 6.09 5.23
N THR A 247 -10.87 4.87 5.36
CA THR A 247 -11.77 4.48 6.48
C THR A 247 -11.06 4.64 7.83
N VAL A 248 -9.78 4.27 7.94
CA VAL A 248 -9.01 4.46 9.18
C VAL A 248 -8.82 5.94 9.49
N HIS A 249 -8.50 6.77 8.49
CA HIS A 249 -8.34 8.20 8.67
C HIS A 249 -9.64 8.89 9.11
N VAL A 250 -10.76 8.57 8.46
CA VAL A 250 -12.08 9.10 8.84
C VAL A 250 -12.46 8.61 10.24
N ALA A 251 -12.21 7.33 10.56
CA ALA A 251 -12.45 6.82 11.91
C ALA A 251 -11.66 7.63 12.96
N ARG A 252 -10.38 7.95 12.69
CA ARG A 252 -9.51 8.79 13.54
C ARG A 252 -10.06 10.18 13.77
N GLU A 253 -10.59 10.83 12.73
CA GLU A 253 -11.18 12.16 12.84
C GLU A 253 -12.43 12.15 13.72
N LEU A 254 -13.17 11.05 13.70
CA LEU A 254 -14.41 10.86 14.45
C LEU A 254 -14.21 10.28 15.85
N GLY A 255 -13.01 9.79 16.18
CA GLY A 255 -12.72 9.10 17.44
C GLY A 255 -13.38 7.71 17.54
N GLU A 256 -13.59 7.03 16.41
CA GLU A 256 -14.15 5.67 16.37
C GLU A 256 -13.05 4.61 16.64
N THR A 257 -12.66 4.47 17.91
CA THR A 257 -11.51 3.67 18.38
C THR A 257 -11.42 2.25 17.83
N ARG A 258 -12.55 1.55 17.68
CA ARG A 258 -12.53 0.16 17.21
C ARG A 258 -12.02 0.06 15.77
N THR A 259 -12.54 0.87 14.87
CA THR A 259 -12.12 0.88 13.45
C THR A 259 -10.69 1.40 13.31
N GLU A 260 -10.32 2.42 14.11
CA GLU A 260 -8.96 2.96 14.18
C GLU A 260 -7.90 1.92 14.59
N THR A 261 -8.29 0.89 15.34
CA THR A 261 -7.38 -0.12 15.86
C THR A 261 -7.44 -1.44 15.08
N ASP A 262 -8.63 -1.97 14.82
CA ASP A 262 -8.82 -3.28 14.18
C ASP A 262 -8.37 -3.26 12.70
N LEU A 263 -8.73 -2.23 11.94
CA LEU A 263 -8.50 -2.21 10.49
C LEU A 263 -7.00 -2.14 10.10
N PRO A 264 -6.15 -1.32 10.77
CA PRO A 264 -4.70 -1.37 10.58
C PRO A 264 -4.09 -2.76 10.82
N LEU A 265 -4.59 -3.51 11.79
CA LEU A 265 -4.14 -4.87 12.08
C LEU A 265 -4.52 -5.82 10.94
N TYR A 266 -5.72 -5.65 10.38
CA TYR A 266 -6.19 -6.51 9.30
C TYR A 266 -5.45 -6.27 7.97
N LEU A 267 -5.08 -5.01 7.72
CA LEU A 267 -4.34 -4.60 6.53
C LEU A 267 -2.84 -4.92 6.59
N ASN A 268 -2.27 -5.14 7.79
CA ASN A 268 -0.84 -5.24 8.02
C ASN A 268 -0.11 -6.25 7.11
N THR A 269 -0.59 -7.49 7.03
CA THR A 269 0.06 -8.52 6.20
C THR A 269 -0.06 -8.22 4.71
N TYR A 270 -1.22 -7.70 4.29
CA TYR A 270 -1.48 -7.38 2.90
C TYR A 270 -0.64 -6.20 2.41
N LEU A 271 -0.59 -5.10 3.17
CA LEU A 271 0.22 -3.92 2.81
C LEU A 271 1.72 -4.23 2.85
N LYS A 272 2.19 -5.08 3.77
CA LYS A 272 3.57 -5.62 3.75
C LYS A 272 3.88 -6.35 2.46
N TRP A 273 2.97 -7.20 2.00
CA TRP A 273 3.16 -7.94 0.75
C TRP A 273 3.15 -7.02 -0.48
N ARG A 274 2.29 -5.99 -0.49
CA ARG A 274 2.25 -4.96 -1.55
C ARG A 274 3.43 -3.98 -1.48
N ARG A 275 4.21 -4.00 -0.40
CA ARG A 275 5.32 -3.06 -0.10
C ARG A 275 4.87 -1.60 0.06
N ASP A 276 3.61 -1.40 0.45
CA ASP A 276 3.04 -0.07 0.77
C ASP A 276 3.42 0.33 2.20
N PHE A 277 4.72 0.44 2.47
CA PHE A 277 5.24 0.67 3.83
C PHE A 277 4.91 2.06 4.38
N GLY A 278 4.75 3.07 3.52
CA GLY A 278 4.38 4.44 3.95
C GLY A 278 3.00 4.50 4.57
N ASP A 279 1.98 4.01 3.84
CA ASP A 279 0.61 3.93 4.36
C ASP A 279 0.55 3.02 5.58
N LEU A 280 1.23 1.87 5.51
CA LEU A 280 1.24 0.93 6.62
C LEU A 280 1.85 1.52 7.90
N GLU A 281 2.95 2.28 7.80
CA GLU A 281 3.53 2.99 8.95
C GLU A 281 2.53 3.98 9.57
N ASP A 282 1.87 4.80 8.75
CA ASP A 282 0.89 5.77 9.24
C ASP A 282 -0.29 5.07 9.94
N LEU A 283 -0.80 3.99 9.34
CA LEU A 283 -1.87 3.19 9.94
C LEU A 283 -1.45 2.56 11.28
N GLN A 284 -0.23 2.05 11.42
CA GLN A 284 0.24 1.51 12.71
C GLN A 284 0.40 2.61 13.76
N TRP A 285 0.85 3.82 13.38
CA TRP A 285 0.87 4.95 14.30
C TRP A 285 -0.52 5.38 14.76
N ILE A 286 -1.52 5.34 13.87
CA ILE A 286 -2.92 5.59 14.25
C ILE A 286 -3.37 4.55 15.28
N ALA A 287 -3.12 3.26 15.00
CA ALA A 287 -3.51 2.17 15.90
C ALA A 287 -2.85 2.27 17.28
N VAL A 288 -1.54 2.52 17.36
CA VAL A 288 -0.82 2.74 18.65
C VAL A 288 -1.50 3.85 19.46
N ARG A 289 -1.74 5.01 18.84
CA ARG A 289 -2.34 6.15 19.56
C ARG A 289 -3.80 5.89 19.93
N ALA A 290 -4.54 5.18 19.11
CA ALA A 290 -5.94 4.82 19.38
C ALA A 290 -6.04 3.84 20.55
N SER A 291 -5.17 2.81 20.58
CA SER A 291 -5.08 1.87 21.69
C SER A 291 -4.68 2.56 23.00
N GLN A 292 -3.72 3.48 22.97
CA GLN A 292 -3.33 4.29 24.13
C GLN A 292 -4.48 5.17 24.66
N ARG A 293 -5.23 5.81 23.76
CA ARG A 293 -6.43 6.59 24.15
C ARG A 293 -7.52 5.70 24.75
N GLY A 294 -7.68 4.49 24.22
CA GLY A 294 -8.67 3.51 24.67
C GLY A 294 -8.26 2.73 25.92
N GLY A 295 -6.98 2.75 26.30
CA GLY A 295 -6.43 1.92 27.37
C GLY A 295 -6.37 0.42 27.01
N ASP A 296 -6.27 0.08 25.72
CA ASP A 296 -6.17 -1.30 25.23
C ASP A 296 -4.70 -1.69 25.06
N GLU A 297 -4.09 -2.16 26.15
CA GLU A 297 -2.67 -2.52 26.19
C GLU A 297 -2.32 -3.69 25.25
N GLU A 298 -3.24 -4.62 25.02
CA GLU A 298 -3.04 -5.76 24.12
C GLU A 298 -2.93 -5.28 22.66
N ARG A 299 -3.88 -4.44 22.22
CA ARG A 299 -3.83 -3.85 20.88
C ARG A 299 -2.66 -2.88 20.72
N GLU A 300 -2.29 -2.16 21.78
CA GLU A 300 -1.12 -1.29 21.78
C GLU A 300 0.16 -2.10 21.52
N ALA A 301 0.38 -3.18 22.28
CA ALA A 301 1.54 -4.05 22.13
C ALA A 301 1.64 -4.65 20.71
N LEU A 302 0.52 -5.15 20.19
CA LEU A 302 0.46 -5.71 18.84
C LEU A 302 0.79 -4.67 17.76
N SER A 303 0.29 -3.44 17.93
CA SER A 303 0.54 -2.33 16.98
C SER A 303 2.00 -1.88 17.01
N TRP A 304 2.62 -1.85 18.20
CA TRP A 304 4.06 -1.59 18.33
C TRP A 304 4.90 -2.65 17.63
N ASP A 305 4.58 -3.94 17.78
CA ASP A 305 5.29 -5.01 17.07
C ASP A 305 5.14 -4.93 15.56
N HIS A 306 3.95 -4.58 15.08
CA HIS A 306 3.72 -4.34 13.66
C HIS A 306 4.50 -3.13 13.14
N LEU A 307 4.54 -2.02 13.89
CA LEU A 307 5.32 -0.84 13.57
C LEU A 307 6.81 -1.16 13.52
N GLY A 308 7.35 -1.89 14.51
CA GLY A 308 8.75 -2.33 14.51
C GLY A 308 9.10 -3.16 13.27
N ALA A 309 8.22 -4.06 12.84
CA ALA A 309 8.42 -4.82 11.62
C ALA A 309 8.42 -3.95 10.34
N VAL A 310 7.64 -2.87 10.29
CA VAL A 310 7.61 -1.92 9.16
C VAL A 310 8.88 -1.08 9.13
N LEU A 311 9.26 -0.51 10.27
CA LEU A 311 10.48 0.28 10.43
C LEU A 311 11.73 -0.52 10.04
N ARG A 312 11.78 -1.80 10.43
CA ARG A 312 12.84 -2.72 10.00
C ARG A 312 12.84 -2.94 8.49
N ALA A 313 11.67 -3.11 7.87
CA ALA A 313 11.55 -3.27 6.42
C ALA A 313 12.00 -2.01 5.65
N THR A 314 11.87 -0.83 6.26
CA THR A 314 12.38 0.46 5.75
C THR A 314 13.78 0.81 6.25
N ARG A 315 14.52 -0.16 6.82
CA ARG A 315 15.93 -0.02 7.26
C ARG A 315 16.15 1.05 8.35
N ARG A 316 15.14 1.35 9.17
CA ARG A 316 15.20 2.23 10.35
C ARG A 316 15.32 1.35 11.59
N PHE A 317 16.49 0.74 11.76
CA PHE A 317 16.65 -0.38 12.69
C PHE A 317 16.58 0.04 14.16
N GLU A 318 17.13 1.19 14.53
CA GLU A 318 17.07 1.69 15.91
C GLU A 318 15.62 1.99 16.31
N GLU A 319 14.85 2.66 15.45
CA GLU A 319 13.43 2.92 15.71
C GLU A 319 12.61 1.62 15.75
N ALA A 320 12.98 0.62 14.94
CA ALA A 320 12.37 -0.71 15.01
C ALA A 320 12.65 -1.41 16.34
N MET A 321 13.87 -1.26 16.87
CA MET A 321 14.25 -1.80 18.18
C MET A 321 13.44 -1.12 19.29
N ASP A 322 13.31 0.21 19.27
CA ASP A 322 12.52 0.96 20.25
C ASP A 322 11.05 0.49 20.26
N ALA A 323 10.45 0.33 19.07
CA ALA A 323 9.09 -0.18 18.94
C ALA A 323 8.92 -1.60 19.52
N HIS A 324 9.85 -2.52 19.23
CA HIS A 324 9.81 -3.86 19.80
C HIS A 324 10.05 -3.88 21.32
N VAL A 325 10.85 -2.96 21.85
CA VAL A 325 11.03 -2.79 23.31
C VAL A 325 9.73 -2.29 23.96
N CYS A 326 9.02 -1.36 23.33
CA CYS A 326 7.71 -0.91 23.79
C CYS A 326 6.69 -2.07 23.84
N ALA A 327 6.60 -2.87 22.76
CA ALA A 327 5.74 -4.06 22.71
C ALA A 327 6.13 -5.08 23.79
N LEU A 328 7.43 -5.37 23.93
CA LEU A 328 7.94 -6.32 24.91
C LEU A 328 7.59 -5.93 26.35
N ARG A 329 7.70 -4.64 26.69
CA ARG A 329 7.32 -4.13 28.01
C ARG A 329 5.83 -4.39 28.28
N LEU A 330 4.96 -4.06 27.34
CA LEU A 330 3.52 -4.27 27.48
C LEU A 330 3.17 -5.76 27.59
N TYR A 331 3.72 -6.63 26.74
CA TYR A 331 3.47 -8.07 26.85
C TYR A 331 3.99 -8.67 28.16
N THR A 332 5.08 -8.13 28.72
CA THR A 332 5.56 -8.53 30.05
C THR A 332 4.58 -8.12 31.14
N GLU A 333 4.03 -6.90 31.08
CA GLU A 333 3.02 -6.40 32.01
C GLU A 333 1.71 -7.20 31.92
N LEU A 334 1.35 -7.65 30.72
CA LEU A 334 0.19 -8.49 30.43
C LEU A 334 0.41 -9.99 30.74
N GLU A 335 1.64 -10.39 31.11
CA GLU A 335 2.06 -11.79 31.27
C GLU A 335 1.83 -12.65 30.01
N ASP A 336 1.80 -12.04 28.82
CA ASP A 336 1.63 -12.72 27.54
C ASP A 336 2.98 -13.25 27.03
N GLN A 337 3.26 -14.50 27.37
CA GLN A 337 4.47 -15.21 26.93
C GLN A 337 4.57 -15.35 25.41
N HIS A 338 3.46 -15.40 24.69
CA HIS A 338 3.48 -15.50 23.23
C HIS A 338 3.89 -14.18 22.61
N GLY A 339 3.21 -13.08 22.97
CA GLY A 339 3.57 -11.73 22.53
C GLY A 339 5.02 -11.37 22.88
N GLU A 340 5.45 -11.68 24.11
CA GLU A 340 6.82 -11.55 24.57
C GLU A 340 7.85 -12.27 23.67
N ALA A 341 7.53 -13.46 23.17
CA ALA A 341 8.40 -14.20 22.26
C ALA A 341 8.44 -13.57 20.86
N VAL A 342 7.30 -13.04 20.39
CA VAL A 342 7.17 -12.32 19.12
C VAL A 342 8.00 -11.05 19.12
N SER A 343 7.87 -10.19 20.14
CA SER A 343 8.63 -8.94 20.22
C SER A 343 10.12 -9.19 20.34
N ARG A 344 10.54 -10.23 21.09
CA ARG A 344 11.96 -10.63 21.13
C ARG A 344 12.48 -11.08 19.77
N SER A 345 11.69 -11.85 19.01
CA SER A 345 12.08 -12.25 17.65
C SER A 345 12.26 -11.03 16.74
N GLY A 346 11.31 -10.08 16.80
CA GLY A 346 11.36 -8.82 16.07
C GLY A 346 12.58 -7.96 16.45
N LEU A 347 12.84 -7.81 17.75
CA LEU A 347 14.02 -7.12 18.28
C LEU A 347 15.32 -7.76 17.80
N GLY A 348 15.41 -9.10 17.85
CA GLY A 348 16.56 -9.84 17.32
C GLY A 348 16.78 -9.62 15.82
N ALA A 349 15.71 -9.58 15.04
CA ALA A 349 15.79 -9.28 13.60
C ALA A 349 16.22 -7.82 13.33
N ALA A 350 15.80 -6.85 14.17
CA ALA A 350 16.24 -5.46 14.07
C ALA A 350 17.72 -5.30 14.48
N LEU A 351 18.15 -5.97 15.56
CA LEU A 351 19.55 -6.03 15.99
C LEU A 351 20.46 -6.61 14.91
N ASN A 352 20.01 -7.64 14.19
CA ASN A 352 20.72 -8.16 13.01
C ASN A 352 20.89 -7.10 11.92
N GLY A 353 19.83 -6.33 11.62
CA GLY A 353 19.89 -5.22 10.67
C GLY A 353 20.89 -4.15 11.09
N GLU A 354 20.91 -3.82 12.38
CA GLU A 354 21.86 -2.89 13.01
C GLU A 354 23.23 -3.52 13.28
N ARG A 355 23.45 -4.77 12.85
CA ARG A 355 24.71 -5.51 12.96
C ARG A 355 25.21 -5.69 14.40
N ARG A 356 24.32 -5.61 15.38
CA ARG A 356 24.54 -5.92 16.81
C ARG A 356 24.37 -7.41 17.05
N PHE A 357 25.19 -8.21 16.37
CA PHE A 357 24.96 -9.64 16.19
C PHE A 357 25.02 -10.47 17.49
N GLU A 358 25.92 -10.16 18.43
CA GLU A 358 25.97 -10.88 19.71
C GLU A 358 24.70 -10.65 20.54
N GLU A 359 24.21 -9.41 20.59
CA GLU A 359 22.93 -9.11 21.26
C GLU A 359 21.76 -9.77 20.54
N ALA A 360 21.77 -9.81 19.20
CA ALA A 360 20.77 -10.52 18.42
C ALA A 360 20.76 -12.02 18.77
N ILE A 361 21.93 -12.66 18.88
CA ILE A 361 22.06 -14.08 19.23
C ILE A 361 21.40 -14.36 20.59
N ASP A 362 21.69 -13.54 21.60
CA ASP A 362 21.14 -13.73 22.94
C ASP A 362 19.62 -13.62 22.96
N VAL A 363 19.06 -12.58 22.33
CA VAL A 363 17.61 -12.36 22.27
C VAL A 363 16.91 -13.44 21.44
N LEU A 364 17.48 -13.82 20.29
CA LEU A 364 16.89 -14.82 19.38
C LEU A 364 16.90 -16.23 19.98
N ARG A 365 17.93 -16.61 20.75
CA ARG A 365 17.92 -17.86 21.52
C ARG A 365 16.80 -17.91 22.55
N GLY A 366 16.58 -16.81 23.25
CA GLY A 366 15.46 -16.68 24.19
C GLY A 366 14.12 -16.86 23.49
N SER A 367 13.90 -16.13 22.39
CA SER A 367 12.68 -16.23 21.57
C SER A 367 12.45 -17.63 21.01
N GLN A 368 13.49 -18.27 20.45
CA GLN A 368 13.43 -19.66 19.97
C GLN A 368 13.00 -20.62 21.07
N ALA A 369 13.61 -20.55 22.26
CA ALA A 369 13.26 -21.42 23.39
C ALA A 369 11.84 -21.17 23.91
N MET A 370 11.32 -19.94 23.79
CA MET A 370 9.92 -19.64 24.11
C MET A 370 8.97 -20.27 23.09
N PHE A 371 9.19 -20.08 21.79
CA PHE A 371 8.35 -20.69 20.75
C PHE A 371 8.33 -22.21 20.80
N ALA A 372 9.49 -22.84 21.06
CA ALA A 372 9.58 -24.28 21.25
C ALA A 372 8.71 -24.78 22.42
N ARG A 373 8.68 -24.04 23.55
CA ARG A 373 7.81 -24.36 24.70
C ARG A 373 6.33 -24.15 24.40
N LEU A 374 6.01 -23.12 23.62
CA LEU A 374 4.64 -22.80 23.20
C LEU A 374 4.12 -23.69 22.07
N GLY A 375 4.99 -24.45 21.41
CA GLY A 375 4.65 -25.27 20.25
C GLY A 375 4.38 -24.49 18.96
N ASP A 376 4.82 -23.23 18.87
CA ASP A 376 4.69 -22.43 17.65
C ASP A 376 5.87 -22.71 16.70
N VAL A 377 5.70 -23.74 15.88
CA VAL A 377 6.71 -24.23 14.94
C VAL A 377 7.08 -23.17 13.90
N LEU A 378 6.12 -22.38 13.41
CA LEU A 378 6.38 -21.38 12.37
C LEU A 378 7.25 -20.25 12.91
N ARG A 379 6.93 -19.76 14.11
CA ARG A 379 7.72 -18.68 14.73
C ARG A 379 9.06 -19.17 15.26
N GLU A 380 9.16 -20.42 15.70
CA GLU A 380 10.45 -21.05 16.00
C GLU A 380 11.35 -21.11 14.74
N ALA A 381 10.79 -21.46 13.58
CA ALA A 381 11.53 -21.46 12.31
C ALA A 381 12.05 -20.07 11.94
N ASN A 382 11.25 -19.03 12.11
CA ASN A 382 11.66 -17.64 11.88
C ASN A 382 12.81 -17.23 12.82
N ALA A 383 12.69 -17.53 14.12
CA ALA A 383 13.74 -17.24 15.10
C ALA A 383 15.05 -17.99 14.79
N CYS A 384 14.96 -19.28 14.44
CA CYS A 384 16.11 -20.07 14.00
C CYS A 384 16.79 -19.48 12.75
N ASN A 385 16.02 -19.00 11.78
CA ASN A 385 16.60 -18.40 10.57
C ASN A 385 17.36 -17.10 10.89
N HIS A 386 16.77 -16.19 11.68
CA HIS A 386 17.45 -14.96 12.10
C HIS A 386 18.66 -15.25 13.00
N LEU A 387 18.59 -16.28 13.84
CA LEU A 387 19.72 -16.70 14.67
C LEU A 387 20.88 -17.20 13.79
N GLY A 388 20.58 -17.99 12.75
CA GLY A 388 21.56 -18.44 11.78
C GLY A 388 22.26 -17.27 11.07
N GLU A 389 21.52 -16.24 10.67
CA GLU A 389 22.06 -15.02 10.07
C GLU A 389 23.04 -14.30 11.02
N ALA A 390 22.68 -14.15 12.29
CA ALA A 390 23.52 -13.51 13.31
C ALA A 390 24.81 -14.31 13.56
N LEU A 391 24.68 -15.63 13.75
CA LEU A 391 25.80 -16.55 13.98
C LEU A 391 26.79 -16.55 12.80
N ARG A 392 26.28 -16.44 11.56
CA ARG A 392 27.12 -16.33 10.35
C ARG A 392 28.03 -15.11 10.41
N GLU A 393 27.51 -13.96 10.83
CA GLU A 393 28.26 -12.70 10.82
C GLU A 393 29.33 -12.62 11.92
N VAL A 394 29.17 -13.33 13.04
CA VAL A 394 30.20 -13.45 14.08
C VAL A 394 31.15 -14.65 13.86
N GLY A 395 31.06 -15.33 12.72
CA GLY A 395 31.96 -16.43 12.36
C GLY A 395 31.67 -17.77 13.06
N ARG A 396 30.52 -17.91 13.72
CA ARG A 396 30.07 -19.15 14.38
C ARG A 396 29.38 -20.07 13.37
N TYR A 397 30.10 -20.45 12.31
CA TYR A 397 29.54 -21.09 11.12
C TYR A 397 28.83 -22.42 11.41
N ALA A 398 29.40 -23.28 12.26
CA ALA A 398 28.79 -24.56 12.62
C ALA A 398 27.41 -24.38 13.27
N GLU A 399 27.30 -23.46 14.25
CA GLU A 399 26.03 -23.15 14.91
C GLU A 399 25.04 -22.49 13.95
N SER A 400 25.53 -21.66 13.01
CA SER A 400 24.70 -21.05 11.97
C SER A 400 24.08 -22.11 11.04
N VAL A 401 24.88 -23.08 10.59
CA VAL A 401 24.40 -24.22 9.79
C VAL A 401 23.33 -25.00 10.54
N GLU A 402 23.54 -25.31 11.83
CA GLU A 402 22.54 -26.01 12.65
C GLU A 402 21.23 -25.22 12.75
N ALA A 403 21.31 -23.91 13.01
CA ALA A 403 20.13 -23.05 13.13
C ALA A 403 19.34 -23.00 11.81
N HIS A 404 20.01 -22.82 10.68
CA HIS A 404 19.34 -22.84 9.38
C HIS A 404 18.80 -24.23 9.01
N GLN A 405 19.48 -25.33 9.34
CA GLN A 405 18.95 -26.67 9.11
C GLN A 405 17.67 -26.94 9.91
N ARG A 406 17.58 -26.47 11.15
CA ARG A 406 16.33 -26.53 11.94
C ARG A 406 15.22 -25.71 11.30
N ALA A 407 15.49 -24.45 10.93
CA ALA A 407 14.53 -23.60 10.25
C ALA A 407 13.99 -24.25 8.96
N ARG A 408 14.90 -24.82 8.14
CA ARG A 408 14.54 -25.55 6.92
C ARG A 408 13.63 -26.74 7.21
N GLY A 409 13.97 -27.55 8.22
CA GLY A 409 13.16 -28.70 8.62
C GLY A 409 11.74 -28.30 9.00
N PHE A 410 11.57 -27.21 9.74
CA PHE A 410 10.26 -26.69 10.11
C PHE A 410 9.48 -26.14 8.91
N TYR A 411 10.10 -25.32 8.05
CA TYR A 411 9.40 -24.83 6.84
C TYR A 411 8.98 -25.95 5.91
N HIS A 412 9.81 -26.99 5.78
CA HIS A 412 9.46 -28.18 5.02
C HIS A 412 8.22 -28.88 5.60
N GLN A 413 8.17 -29.08 6.91
CA GLN A 413 7.01 -29.68 7.59
C GLN A 413 5.73 -28.85 7.42
N LEU A 414 5.86 -27.53 7.38
CA LEU A 414 4.73 -26.60 7.21
C LEU A 414 4.31 -26.41 5.73
N GLY A 415 5.09 -26.94 4.78
CA GLY A 415 4.86 -26.71 3.35
C GLY A 415 5.18 -25.27 2.90
N GLU A 416 5.97 -24.52 3.67
CA GLU A 416 6.39 -23.15 3.38
C GLU A 416 7.54 -23.12 2.35
N VAL A 417 7.26 -23.53 1.11
CA VAL A 417 8.28 -23.73 0.04
C VAL A 417 9.13 -22.48 -0.20
N HIS A 418 8.52 -21.28 -0.24
CA HIS A 418 9.26 -20.03 -0.47
C HIS A 418 10.25 -19.72 0.66
N ARG A 419 9.84 -19.94 1.91
CA ARG A 419 10.72 -19.74 3.08
C ARG A 419 11.81 -20.79 3.15
N GLU A 420 11.49 -22.05 2.82
CA GLU A 420 12.49 -23.12 2.74
C GLU A 420 13.58 -22.78 1.70
N ALA A 421 13.20 -22.26 0.52
CA ALA A 421 14.14 -21.83 -0.51
C ALA A 421 15.07 -20.69 -0.01
N LYS A 422 14.53 -19.71 0.72
CA LYS A 422 15.34 -18.65 1.36
C LYS A 422 16.33 -19.20 2.38
N VAL A 423 15.94 -20.21 3.16
CA VAL A 423 16.87 -20.86 4.10
C VAL A 423 17.99 -21.59 3.35
N TRP A 424 17.73 -22.18 2.18
CA TRP A 424 18.78 -22.74 1.33
C TRP A 424 19.78 -21.70 0.82
N VAL A 425 19.32 -20.50 0.44
CA VAL A 425 20.20 -19.37 0.10
C VAL A 425 21.08 -19.00 1.30
N ASN A 426 20.50 -18.91 2.49
CA ASN A 426 21.23 -18.60 3.72
C ASN A 426 22.26 -19.68 4.06
N LEU A 427 21.90 -20.97 3.94
CA LEU A 427 22.85 -22.09 4.09
C LEU A 427 24.02 -21.98 3.10
N GLY A 428 23.73 -21.69 1.82
CA GLY A 428 24.76 -21.45 0.81
C GLY A 428 25.71 -20.32 1.21
N ALA A 429 25.17 -19.22 1.75
CA ALA A 429 25.98 -18.09 2.20
C ALA A 429 26.90 -18.44 3.38
N VAL A 430 26.42 -19.24 4.35
CA VAL A 430 27.25 -19.72 5.47
C VAL A 430 28.38 -20.62 4.97
N LEU A 431 28.04 -21.61 4.14
CA LEU A 431 29.00 -22.57 3.58
C LEU A 431 30.07 -21.88 2.73
N ALA A 432 29.69 -20.86 1.94
CA ALA A 432 30.63 -20.07 1.17
C ALA A 432 31.60 -19.28 2.06
N ARG A 433 31.14 -18.70 3.18
CA ARG A 433 32.02 -18.01 4.16
C ARG A 433 32.95 -18.95 4.91
N GLU A 434 32.56 -20.22 5.07
CA GLU A 434 33.41 -21.29 5.58
C GLU A 434 34.42 -21.81 4.53
N GLY A 435 34.30 -21.40 3.26
CA GLY A 435 35.14 -21.86 2.15
C GLY A 435 34.69 -23.18 1.52
N ARG A 436 33.53 -23.72 1.91
CA ARG A 436 32.94 -24.97 1.38
C ARG A 436 32.13 -24.68 0.11
N PHE A 437 32.80 -24.14 -0.90
CA PHE A 437 32.16 -23.60 -2.11
C PHE A 437 31.32 -24.63 -2.89
N THR A 438 31.74 -25.90 -2.96
CA THR A 438 30.97 -26.95 -3.65
C THR A 438 29.63 -27.19 -2.96
N GLU A 439 29.62 -27.32 -1.64
CA GLU A 439 28.38 -27.53 -0.86
C GLU A 439 27.49 -26.27 -0.88
N ALA A 440 28.11 -25.09 -0.89
CA ALA A 440 27.39 -23.83 -1.07
C ALA A 440 26.68 -23.76 -2.43
N MET A 441 27.36 -24.16 -3.52
CA MET A 441 26.74 -24.24 -4.86
C MET A 441 25.56 -25.22 -4.88
N GLU A 442 25.65 -26.37 -4.21
CA GLU A 442 24.51 -27.30 -4.12
C GLU A 442 23.32 -26.69 -3.35
N ALA A 443 23.59 -25.91 -2.31
CA ALA A 443 22.54 -25.22 -1.55
C ALA A 443 21.86 -24.14 -2.42
N TYR A 444 22.64 -23.35 -3.16
CA TYR A 444 22.12 -22.37 -4.11
C TYR A 444 21.33 -23.02 -5.25
N GLU A 445 21.77 -24.17 -5.78
CA GLU A 445 21.03 -24.90 -6.83
C GLU A 445 19.66 -25.41 -6.34
N ARG A 446 19.60 -25.88 -5.08
CA ARG A 446 18.33 -26.27 -4.45
C ARG A 446 17.40 -25.07 -4.30
N ALA A 447 17.89 -23.94 -3.79
CA ALA A 447 17.10 -22.71 -3.69
C ALA A 447 16.58 -22.27 -5.06
N ARG A 448 17.45 -22.26 -6.08
CA ARG A 448 17.12 -21.91 -7.45
C ARG A 448 16.00 -22.77 -8.02
N THR A 449 16.12 -24.08 -7.89
CA THR A 449 15.10 -25.04 -8.36
C THR A 449 13.75 -24.78 -7.70
N MET A 450 13.74 -24.48 -6.40
CA MET A 450 12.51 -24.15 -5.67
C MET A 450 11.90 -22.83 -6.14
N PHE A 451 12.70 -21.76 -6.29
CA PHE A 451 12.19 -20.48 -6.80
C PHE A 451 11.69 -20.57 -8.25
N GLN A 452 12.35 -21.34 -9.11
CA GLN A 452 11.86 -21.64 -10.46
C GLN A 452 10.50 -22.35 -10.43
N GLY A 453 10.33 -23.33 -9.53
CA GLY A 453 9.05 -24.00 -9.32
C GLY A 453 7.93 -23.07 -8.84
N LEU A 454 8.29 -21.96 -8.18
CA LEU A 454 7.36 -20.92 -7.75
C LEU A 454 7.16 -19.80 -8.80
N GLY A 455 7.92 -19.81 -9.90
CA GLY A 455 7.92 -18.73 -10.89
C GLY A 455 8.57 -17.43 -10.40
N ASP A 456 9.33 -17.47 -9.31
CA ASP A 456 9.97 -16.29 -8.71
C ASP A 456 11.31 -16.01 -9.39
N THR A 457 11.23 -15.39 -10.57
CA THR A 457 12.41 -15.11 -11.41
C THR A 457 13.40 -14.16 -10.72
N LEU A 458 12.91 -13.23 -9.90
CA LEU A 458 13.76 -12.30 -9.16
C LEU A 458 14.60 -13.02 -8.11
N GLU A 459 14.02 -13.93 -7.32
CA GLU A 459 14.77 -14.70 -6.33
C GLU A 459 15.72 -15.73 -6.97
N VAL A 460 15.38 -16.27 -8.14
CA VAL A 460 16.32 -17.06 -8.97
C VAL A 460 17.57 -16.23 -9.29
N VAL A 461 17.39 -15.03 -9.84
CA VAL A 461 18.50 -14.15 -10.21
C VAL A 461 19.33 -13.72 -8.99
N ARG A 462 18.68 -13.42 -7.85
CA ARG A 462 19.40 -13.09 -6.60
C ARG A 462 20.25 -14.23 -6.07
N THR A 463 19.80 -15.47 -6.25
CA THR A 463 20.55 -16.68 -5.85
C THR A 463 21.85 -16.80 -6.67
N GLU A 464 21.85 -16.41 -7.94
CA GLU A 464 23.02 -16.49 -8.83
C GLU A 464 24.19 -15.59 -8.38
N THR A 465 23.93 -14.50 -7.66
CA THR A 465 24.99 -13.70 -7.02
C THR A 465 25.80 -14.55 -6.03
N GLY A 466 25.12 -15.39 -5.25
CA GLY A 466 25.77 -16.33 -4.32
C GLY A 466 26.54 -17.44 -5.04
N THR A 467 25.99 -17.97 -6.14
CA THR A 467 26.68 -18.92 -7.02
C THR A 467 27.96 -18.31 -7.58
N ALA A 468 27.92 -17.06 -8.05
CA ALA A 468 29.08 -16.36 -8.59
C ALA A 468 30.18 -16.15 -7.54
N THR A 469 29.82 -15.83 -6.30
CA THR A 469 30.78 -15.78 -5.18
C THR A 469 31.48 -17.13 -4.98
N CYS A 470 30.76 -18.25 -5.09
CA CYS A 470 31.35 -19.58 -5.01
C CYS A 470 32.26 -19.89 -6.21
N LEU A 471 31.84 -19.54 -7.43
CA LEU A 471 32.65 -19.70 -8.64
C LEU A 471 33.97 -18.93 -8.54
N ARG A 472 33.94 -17.68 -8.05
CA ARG A 472 35.15 -16.90 -7.76
C ARG A 472 36.04 -17.59 -6.73
N GLY A 473 35.47 -18.10 -5.64
CA GLY A 473 36.19 -18.87 -4.61
C GLY A 473 36.84 -20.15 -5.14
N LEU A 474 36.25 -20.77 -6.17
CA LEU A 474 36.79 -21.92 -6.90
C LEU A 474 37.75 -21.54 -8.04
N HIS A 475 38.12 -20.26 -8.16
CA HIS A 475 38.97 -19.73 -9.23
C HIS A 475 38.38 -19.89 -10.65
N ARG A 476 37.05 -20.06 -10.77
CA ARG A 476 36.31 -20.10 -12.03
C ARG A 476 35.83 -18.69 -12.39
N THR A 477 36.77 -17.75 -12.45
CA THR A 477 36.50 -16.31 -12.51
C THR A 477 35.72 -15.89 -13.76
N ASP A 478 35.99 -16.50 -14.93
CA ASP A 478 35.25 -16.19 -16.16
C ASP A 478 33.76 -16.54 -16.05
N GLU A 479 33.43 -17.67 -15.40
CA GLU A 479 32.04 -18.08 -15.20
C GLU A 479 31.34 -17.19 -14.16
N ALA A 480 32.05 -16.78 -13.11
CA ALA A 480 31.53 -15.83 -12.12
C ALA A 480 31.19 -14.48 -12.77
N LEU A 481 32.05 -13.97 -13.63
CA LEU A 481 31.83 -12.71 -14.36
C LEU A 481 30.62 -12.80 -15.28
N ALA A 482 30.52 -13.86 -16.09
CA ALA A 482 29.39 -14.05 -17.00
C ALA A 482 28.05 -14.15 -16.24
N ALA A 483 28.03 -14.83 -15.10
CA ALA A 483 26.84 -14.93 -14.24
C ALA A 483 26.45 -13.55 -13.67
N LEU A 484 27.41 -12.81 -13.12
CA LEU A 484 27.17 -11.49 -12.53
C LEU A 484 26.74 -10.44 -13.56
N ASP A 485 27.28 -10.48 -14.79
CA ASP A 485 26.85 -9.59 -15.87
C ASP A 485 25.37 -9.84 -16.24
N ALA A 486 24.94 -11.10 -16.31
CA ALA A 486 23.54 -11.44 -16.55
C ALA A 486 22.62 -10.98 -15.39
N VAL A 487 23.07 -11.15 -14.14
CA VAL A 487 22.36 -10.68 -12.95
C VAL A 487 22.19 -9.15 -12.98
N VAL A 488 23.26 -8.40 -13.23
CA VAL A 488 23.22 -6.93 -13.32
C VAL A 488 22.27 -6.48 -14.44
N GLY A 489 22.33 -7.12 -15.61
CA GLY A 489 21.44 -6.80 -16.72
C GLY A 489 19.96 -6.93 -16.34
N PHE A 490 19.59 -8.04 -15.71
CA PHE A 490 18.21 -8.26 -15.24
C PHE A 490 17.78 -7.24 -14.17
N LEU A 491 18.63 -6.94 -13.18
CA LEU A 491 18.28 -6.02 -12.08
C LEU A 491 18.12 -4.57 -12.55
N VAL A 492 18.86 -4.17 -13.59
CA VAL A 492 18.68 -2.87 -14.24
C VAL A 492 17.31 -2.79 -14.95
N GLU A 493 16.91 -3.86 -15.65
CA GLU A 493 15.61 -3.93 -16.33
C GLU A 493 14.45 -3.90 -15.34
N GLU A 494 14.56 -4.64 -14.24
CA GLU A 494 13.57 -4.69 -13.15
C GLU A 494 13.59 -3.46 -12.23
N ARG A 495 14.57 -2.56 -12.39
CA ARG A 495 14.76 -1.36 -11.55
C ARG A 495 14.85 -1.68 -10.06
N ASP A 496 15.69 -2.65 -9.70
CA ASP A 496 16.01 -3.00 -8.30
C ASP A 496 17.41 -2.45 -7.93
N PRO A 497 17.52 -1.15 -7.58
CA PRO A 497 18.81 -0.48 -7.38
C PRO A 497 19.64 -1.07 -6.24
N HIS A 498 18.98 -1.57 -5.18
CA HIS A 498 19.67 -2.17 -4.04
C HIS A 498 20.39 -3.46 -4.44
N HIS A 499 19.68 -4.39 -5.10
CA HIS A 499 20.30 -5.64 -5.54
C HIS A 499 21.26 -5.43 -6.71
N GLU A 500 21.00 -4.45 -7.58
CA GLU A 500 21.97 -4.03 -8.60
C GLU A 500 23.28 -3.59 -7.91
N GLY A 501 23.22 -2.78 -6.85
CA GLY A 501 24.38 -2.36 -6.07
C GLY A 501 25.18 -3.54 -5.52
N LEU A 502 24.50 -4.54 -4.94
CA LEU A 502 25.13 -5.77 -4.46
C LEU A 502 25.81 -6.59 -5.58
N ALA A 503 25.12 -6.80 -6.70
CA ALA A 503 25.65 -7.55 -7.82
C ALA A 503 26.85 -6.85 -8.45
N ARG A 504 26.81 -5.50 -8.55
CA ARG A 504 27.94 -4.69 -9.02
C ARG A 504 29.12 -4.70 -8.06
N TYR A 505 28.87 -4.70 -6.75
CA TYR A 505 29.93 -4.89 -5.76
C TYR A 505 30.66 -6.22 -5.98
N GLU A 506 29.92 -7.32 -6.12
CA GLU A 506 30.50 -8.64 -6.38
C GLU A 506 31.20 -8.73 -7.73
N LEU A 507 30.67 -8.08 -8.76
CA LEU A 507 31.29 -8.00 -10.09
C LEU A 507 32.63 -7.24 -10.04
N GLY A 508 32.66 -6.12 -9.32
CA GLY A 508 33.87 -5.35 -9.07
C GLY A 508 34.95 -6.15 -8.33
N LEU A 509 34.58 -6.86 -7.25
CA LEU A 509 35.49 -7.76 -6.54
C LEU A 509 36.03 -8.88 -7.44
N THR A 510 35.20 -9.39 -8.35
CA THR A 510 35.58 -10.47 -9.26
C THR A 510 36.57 -10.00 -10.33
N TRP A 511 36.37 -8.81 -10.90
CA TRP A 511 37.35 -8.17 -11.80
C TRP A 511 38.67 -7.85 -11.09
N ALA A 512 38.60 -7.32 -9.86
CA ALA A 512 39.79 -7.05 -9.05
C ALA A 512 40.58 -8.33 -8.75
N ALA A 513 39.88 -9.44 -8.42
CA ALA A 513 40.51 -10.75 -8.22
C ALA A 513 41.17 -11.32 -9.50
N ARG A 514 40.70 -10.90 -10.68
CA ARG A 514 41.32 -11.19 -11.99
C ARG A 514 42.54 -10.31 -12.29
N GLY A 515 42.76 -9.24 -11.52
CA GLY A 515 43.80 -8.24 -11.76
C GLY A 515 43.42 -7.17 -12.78
N ASP A 516 42.13 -7.00 -13.11
CA ASP A 516 41.65 -5.97 -14.05
C ASP A 516 40.97 -4.83 -13.28
N ALA A 517 41.80 -3.91 -12.76
CA ALA A 517 41.32 -2.75 -12.01
C ALA A 517 40.46 -1.82 -12.87
N VAL A 518 40.79 -1.69 -14.17
CA VAL A 518 40.09 -0.84 -15.14
C VAL A 518 38.63 -1.25 -15.25
N ARG A 519 38.34 -2.55 -15.32
CA ARG A 519 36.96 -3.06 -15.33
C ARG A 519 36.33 -3.09 -13.95
N ALA A 520 37.10 -3.29 -12.88
CA ALA A 520 36.56 -3.33 -11.52
C ALA A 520 35.99 -1.98 -11.07
N ILE A 521 36.70 -0.88 -11.32
CA ILE A 521 36.41 0.45 -10.78
C ILE A 521 34.99 0.93 -11.12
N PRO A 522 34.51 0.93 -12.38
CA PRO A 522 33.16 1.43 -12.70
C PRO A 522 32.03 0.66 -12.00
N HIS A 523 32.22 -0.65 -11.77
CA HIS A 523 31.24 -1.44 -11.02
C HIS A 523 31.23 -1.08 -9.55
N LEU A 524 32.40 -0.88 -8.93
CA LEU A 524 32.51 -0.50 -7.52
C LEU A 524 32.01 0.93 -7.28
N GLU A 525 32.28 1.88 -8.18
CA GLU A 525 31.73 3.25 -8.10
C GLU A 525 30.21 3.23 -8.11
N ARG A 526 29.62 2.52 -9.09
CA ARG A 526 28.16 2.42 -9.18
C ARG A 526 27.56 1.65 -8.00
N ALA A 527 28.26 0.66 -7.44
CA ALA A 527 27.84 -0.02 -6.22
C ALA A 527 27.78 0.94 -5.03
N VAL A 528 28.81 1.78 -4.82
CA VAL A 528 28.84 2.80 -3.75
C VAL A 528 27.64 3.75 -3.86
N GLU A 529 27.36 4.25 -5.06
CA GLU A 529 26.21 5.14 -5.32
C GLU A 529 24.88 4.47 -4.94
N LEU A 530 24.62 3.30 -5.51
CA LEU A 530 23.36 2.57 -5.33
C LEU A 530 23.14 2.16 -3.87
N LEU A 531 24.19 1.72 -3.17
CA LEU A 531 24.10 1.32 -1.76
C LEU A 531 23.90 2.53 -0.83
N ALA A 532 24.46 3.69 -1.18
CA ALA A 532 24.20 4.94 -0.47
C ALA A 532 22.74 5.41 -0.62
N GLU A 533 22.19 5.35 -1.84
CA GLU A 533 20.79 5.71 -2.13
C GLU A 533 19.78 4.81 -1.40
N ASN A 534 20.15 3.58 -1.06
CA ASN A 534 19.28 2.59 -0.42
C ASN A 534 19.53 2.43 1.10
N ASN A 535 20.21 3.41 1.73
CA ASN A 535 20.51 3.41 3.17
C ASN A 535 21.25 2.14 3.64
N ASP A 536 22.27 1.72 2.89
CA ASP A 536 23.22 0.67 3.27
C ASP A 536 24.64 1.19 3.49
N PRO A 537 24.88 1.91 4.61
CA PRO A 537 26.19 2.52 4.87
C PRO A 537 27.29 1.47 5.02
N TYR A 538 26.99 0.29 5.57
CA TYR A 538 27.99 -0.75 5.74
C TYR A 538 28.48 -1.31 4.40
N LEU A 539 27.58 -1.74 3.52
CA LEU A 539 27.99 -2.27 2.22
C LEU A 539 28.55 -1.17 1.31
N ARG A 540 28.04 0.06 1.43
CA ARG A 540 28.64 1.22 0.79
C ARG A 540 30.11 1.38 1.21
N ASP A 541 30.40 1.32 2.50
CA ASP A 541 31.77 1.48 3.01
C ASP A 541 32.69 0.36 2.52
N ARG A 542 32.20 -0.88 2.51
CA ARG A 542 32.96 -2.00 1.93
C ARG A 542 33.19 -1.87 0.42
N ALA A 543 32.21 -1.37 -0.31
CA ALA A 543 32.37 -1.07 -1.73
C ALA A 543 33.37 0.07 -1.95
N ALA A 544 33.37 1.08 -1.08
CA ALA A 544 34.32 2.19 -1.12
C ALA A 544 35.75 1.74 -0.77
N GLU A 545 35.92 0.88 0.23
CA GLU A 545 37.21 0.27 0.57
C GLU A 545 37.76 -0.57 -0.59
N ALA A 546 36.90 -1.41 -1.21
CA ALA A 546 37.27 -2.18 -2.39
C ALA A 546 37.65 -1.27 -3.57
N LEU A 547 36.92 -0.16 -3.76
CA LEU A 547 37.21 0.83 -4.79
C LEU A 547 38.57 1.50 -4.59
N VAL A 548 38.90 1.88 -3.35
CA VAL A 548 40.22 2.42 -3.00
C VAL A 548 41.31 1.40 -3.31
N SER A 549 41.15 0.15 -2.85
CA SER A 549 42.12 -0.92 -3.13
C SER A 549 42.30 -1.19 -4.62
N ALA A 550 41.23 -1.10 -5.42
CA ALA A 550 41.31 -1.28 -6.88
C ALA A 550 42.07 -0.14 -7.56
N ARG A 551 41.88 1.11 -7.10
CA ARG A 551 42.59 2.29 -7.61
C ARG A 551 44.08 2.30 -7.26
N ASP A 552 44.42 1.76 -6.09
CA ASP A 552 45.81 1.69 -5.62
C ASP A 552 46.57 0.46 -6.17
N SER A 553 45.87 -0.45 -6.84
CA SER A 553 46.50 -1.63 -7.45
C SER A 553 47.31 -1.20 -8.68
N PRO A 554 48.60 -1.54 -8.76
CA PRO A 554 49.42 -1.23 -9.93
C PRO A 554 48.86 -1.97 -11.14
N ASP A 555 48.55 -1.23 -12.21
CA ASP A 555 48.05 -1.78 -13.46
C ASP A 555 49.02 -2.85 -13.97
N PRO A 556 48.62 -4.13 -14.09
CA PRO A 556 49.51 -5.17 -14.62
C PRO A 556 49.66 -5.07 -16.15
N VAL A 557 48.92 -4.16 -16.80
CA VAL A 557 48.88 -4.00 -18.26
C VAL A 557 49.12 -2.53 -18.64
N GLY A 558 50.37 -2.09 -18.46
CA GLY A 558 50.95 -0.93 -19.14
C GLY A 558 51.94 -1.37 -20.20
#